data_AF-A0A838QCS7-F1
#
_entry.id   AF-A0A838QCS7-F1
#
_cell.length_a   1.000
_cell.length_b   1.000
_cell.length_c   1.000
_cell.angle_alpha   90.00
_cell.angle_beta   90.00
_cell.angle_gamma   90.00
#
_symmetry.space_group_name_H-M   'P 1'
#
loop_
_entity.id
_entity.type
_entity.pdbx_description
1 polymer ?
#
loop_
_entity_poly.entity_id
_entity_poly.type
_entity_poly.pdbx_seq_one_letter_code
_entity_poly.pdbx_strand_id
1 'polypeptide(L)'
;MPCGESTDVLEVGGGFLPSRGVVTEVRAGGAMASDASSLARWWRALCAGEIVFQASLTEMTTMHGGYDWGCTSRTPPRTVGHGGEGNGYVSLAGCLPASGVVVVLSNQLIDISPVAGALVRAVRSD
;
A
#
# COMPACT_ATOMS: atom_id res chain seq x y z
N MET A 1 17.40 6.32 -6.21
CA MET A 1 18.42 5.74 -7.12
C MET A 1 19.78 6.17 -6.60
N PRO A 2 20.75 5.28 -6.40
CA PRO A 2 22.10 5.75 -6.11
C PRO A 2 22.57 6.57 -7.32
N CYS A 3 23.23 7.70 -7.07
CA CYS A 3 23.75 8.55 -8.13
C CYS A 3 24.78 7.76 -8.96
N GLY A 4 24.46 7.45 -10.22
CA GLY A 4 25.45 6.98 -11.21
C GLY A 4 25.28 5.59 -11.82
N GLU A 5 24.20 4.84 -11.57
CA GLU A 5 23.92 3.61 -12.32
C GLU A 5 23.14 3.87 -13.62
N SER A 6 23.47 3.14 -14.68
CA SER A 6 22.79 3.24 -15.99
C SER A 6 21.32 2.84 -15.87
N THR A 7 20.46 3.58 -16.58
CA THR A 7 19.02 3.28 -16.70
C THR A 7 18.75 1.94 -17.40
N ASP A 8 19.74 1.33 -18.04
CA ASP A 8 19.63 0.03 -18.72
C ASP A 8 19.23 -1.11 -17.77
N VAL A 9 19.53 -0.99 -16.47
CA VAL A 9 19.06 -1.93 -15.43
C VAL A 9 17.53 -1.94 -15.33
N LEU A 10 16.86 -0.84 -15.67
CA LEU A 10 15.42 -0.75 -15.70
C LEU A 10 14.85 -1.54 -16.88
N GLU A 11 15.51 -1.57 -18.03
CA GLU A 11 15.03 -2.30 -19.22
C GLU A 11 15.03 -3.82 -19.04
N VAL A 12 16.05 -4.37 -18.36
CA VAL A 12 16.13 -5.82 -18.07
C VAL A 12 15.01 -6.29 -17.12
N GLY A 13 14.47 -5.39 -16.29
CA GLY A 13 13.37 -5.65 -15.35
C GLY A 13 11.99 -5.17 -15.81
N GLY A 14 11.82 -4.72 -17.07
CA GLY A 14 10.55 -4.19 -17.57
C GLY A 14 10.17 -2.79 -17.05
N GLY A 15 11.13 -2.04 -16.53
CA GLY A 15 11.05 -0.59 -16.29
C GLY A 15 10.59 -0.14 -14.90
N PHE A 16 10.21 -1.04 -13.99
CA PHE A 16 9.48 -0.66 -12.76
C PHE A 16 9.85 -1.44 -11.48
N LEU A 17 11.09 -1.92 -11.35
CA LEU A 17 11.55 -2.55 -10.10
C LEU A 17 12.52 -1.64 -9.34
N PRO A 18 12.45 -1.58 -8.00
CA PRO A 18 13.44 -0.86 -7.20
C PRO A 18 14.84 -1.42 -7.44
N SER A 19 15.83 -0.53 -7.55
CA SER A 19 17.24 -0.94 -7.72
C SER A 19 17.68 -1.89 -6.61
N ARG A 20 18.68 -2.74 -6.89
CA ARG A 20 19.25 -3.65 -5.88
C ARG A 20 19.70 -2.92 -4.62
N GLY A 21 20.31 -1.74 -4.76
CA GLY A 21 20.72 -0.90 -3.63
C GLY A 21 19.53 -0.52 -2.73
N VAL A 22 18.42 -0.08 -3.33
CA VAL A 22 17.17 0.24 -2.60
C VAL A 22 16.60 -1.01 -1.91
N VAL A 23 16.57 -2.15 -2.58
CA VAL A 23 16.12 -3.42 -1.97
C VAL A 23 17.01 -3.82 -0.79
N THR A 24 18.33 -3.63 -0.87
CA THR A 24 19.25 -3.90 0.23
C THR A 24 19.07 -2.94 1.41
N GLU A 25 18.85 -1.66 1.13
CA GLU A 25 18.71 -0.59 2.12
C GLU A 25 17.39 -0.67 2.88
N VAL A 26 16.25 -0.61 2.18
CA VAL A 26 14.92 -0.52 2.83
C VAL A 26 14.17 -1.85 2.91
N ARG A 27 14.65 -2.89 2.21
CA ARG A 27 14.11 -4.26 2.25
C ARG A 27 12.58 -4.27 2.05
N ALA A 28 11.87 -5.11 2.80
CA ALA A 28 10.42 -5.20 2.77
C ALA A 28 9.69 -3.93 3.30
N GLY A 29 10.41 -2.97 3.88
CA GLY A 29 9.82 -1.75 4.43
C GLY A 29 9.46 -0.69 3.39
N GLY A 30 9.94 -0.81 2.15
CA GLY A 30 9.66 0.19 1.10
C GLY A 30 10.15 -0.14 -0.32
N ALA A 31 10.75 -1.32 -0.55
CA ALA A 31 11.26 -1.71 -1.88
C ALA A 31 10.32 -2.64 -2.65
N MET A 32 9.00 -2.53 -2.45
CA MET A 32 8.01 -3.24 -3.25
C MET A 32 7.42 -2.31 -4.32
N ALA A 33 7.27 -2.81 -5.55
CA ALA A 33 6.60 -2.11 -6.64
C ALA A 33 5.37 -2.89 -7.09
N SER A 34 4.30 -2.17 -7.42
CA SER A 34 3.03 -2.73 -7.90
C SER A 34 2.22 -1.67 -8.63
N ASP A 35 1.08 -2.06 -9.20
CA ASP A 35 0.08 -1.18 -9.79
C ASP A 35 -1.22 -1.17 -8.96
N ALA A 36 -2.08 -0.18 -9.20
CA ALA A 36 -3.30 0.01 -8.43
C ALA A 36 -4.26 -1.20 -8.52
N SER A 37 -4.36 -1.84 -9.68
CA SER A 37 -5.27 -2.97 -9.90
C SER A 37 -4.78 -4.25 -9.20
N SER A 38 -3.47 -4.46 -9.18
CA SER A 38 -2.81 -5.58 -8.51
C SER A 38 -2.90 -5.43 -7.00
N LEU A 39 -2.63 -4.23 -6.47
CA LEU A 39 -2.81 -3.93 -5.04
C LEU A 39 -4.27 -4.03 -4.61
N ALA A 40 -5.23 -3.56 -5.41
CA ALA A 40 -6.65 -3.69 -5.07
C ALA A 40 -7.08 -5.15 -4.95
N ARG A 41 -6.62 -6.01 -5.88
CA ARG A 41 -6.86 -7.46 -5.83
C ARG A 41 -6.22 -8.10 -4.60
N TRP A 42 -4.97 -7.76 -4.30
CA TRP A 42 -4.26 -8.27 -3.14
C TRP A 42 -4.97 -7.88 -1.83
N TRP A 43 -5.32 -6.60 -1.66
CA TRP A 43 -6.01 -6.13 -0.46
C TRP A 43 -7.41 -6.73 -0.32
N ARG A 44 -8.14 -6.93 -1.42
CA ARG A 44 -9.45 -7.59 -1.38
C ARG A 44 -9.33 -9.02 -0.87
N ALA A 45 -8.38 -9.77 -1.41
CA ALA A 45 -8.16 -11.16 -1.02
C ALA A 45 -7.63 -11.28 0.42
N LEU A 46 -6.74 -10.37 0.84
CA LEU A 46 -6.27 -10.29 2.22
C LEU A 46 -7.46 -10.07 3.17
N CYS A 47 -8.31 -9.08 2.90
CA CYS A 47 -9.41 -8.70 3.78
C CYS A 47 -10.61 -9.66 3.75
N ALA A 48 -10.72 -10.47 2.70
CA ALA A 48 -11.63 -11.61 2.67
C ALA A 48 -11.07 -12.85 3.40
N GLY A 49 -9.82 -12.81 3.87
CA GLY A 49 -9.12 -13.95 4.46
C GLY A 49 -8.86 -15.09 3.46
N GLU A 50 -8.69 -14.74 2.18
CA GLU A 50 -8.36 -15.67 1.10
C GLU A 50 -6.85 -15.92 1.00
N ILE A 51 -6.02 -15.00 1.53
CA ILE A 51 -4.55 -15.11 1.53
C ILE A 51 -4.02 -15.70 2.84
N VAL A 52 -4.60 -15.28 3.97
CA VAL A 52 -4.23 -15.74 5.32
C VAL A 52 -5.48 -16.21 6.05
N PHE A 53 -5.31 -17.13 7.00
CA PHE A 53 -6.42 -17.55 7.85
C PHE A 53 -7.05 -16.36 8.57
N GLN A 54 -8.37 -16.41 8.79
CA GLN A 54 -9.11 -15.34 9.48
C GLN A 54 -8.56 -15.02 10.88
N ALA A 55 -8.02 -16.02 11.59
CA ALA A 55 -7.34 -15.80 12.87
C ALA A 55 -6.09 -14.92 12.71
N SER A 56 -5.25 -15.18 11.71
CA SER A 56 -4.07 -14.37 11.40
C SER A 56 -4.44 -12.98 10.91
N LEU A 57 -5.49 -12.85 10.08
CA LEU A 57 -6.00 -11.53 9.69
C LEU A 57 -6.48 -10.75 10.92
N THR A 58 -7.19 -11.40 11.84
CA THR A 58 -7.63 -10.78 13.09
C THR A 58 -6.43 -10.31 13.91
N GLU A 59 -5.38 -11.13 14.04
CA GLU A 59 -4.14 -10.75 14.72
C GLU A 59 -3.45 -9.55 14.06
N MET A 60 -3.26 -9.59 12.72
CA MET A 60 -2.65 -8.51 11.94
C MET A 60 -3.41 -7.18 12.01
N THR A 61 -4.72 -7.23 12.27
CA THR A 61 -5.60 -6.05 12.26
C THR A 61 -6.06 -5.60 13.65
N THR A 62 -5.74 -6.38 14.69
CA THR A 62 -5.95 -6.01 16.08
C THR A 62 -4.82 -5.10 16.52
N MET A 63 -5.05 -3.78 16.48
CA MET A 63 -3.99 -2.82 16.73
C MET A 63 -3.86 -2.45 18.21
N HIS A 64 -2.62 -2.48 18.70
CA HIS A 64 -2.26 -1.98 20.02
C HIS A 64 -1.65 -0.58 19.90
N GLY A 65 -2.48 0.46 20.05
CA GLY A 65 -2.02 1.87 19.97
C GLY A 65 -2.09 2.50 18.57
N GLY A 66 -2.86 1.92 17.64
CA GLY A 66 -3.17 2.52 16.33
C GLY A 66 -2.26 2.10 15.17
N TYR A 67 -1.19 1.35 15.46
CA TYR A 67 -0.29 0.71 14.49
C TYR A 67 0.03 -0.71 14.96
N ASP A 68 -0.04 -1.69 14.07
CA ASP A 68 0.51 -3.02 14.30
C ASP A 68 0.76 -3.77 12.98
N TRP A 69 1.72 -4.68 12.95
CA TRP A 69 2.03 -5.53 11.79
C TRP A 69 2.09 -4.81 10.42
N GLY A 70 2.60 -3.57 10.39
CA GLY A 70 2.69 -2.78 9.15
C GLY A 70 1.36 -2.21 8.67
N CYS A 71 0.33 -2.20 9.50
CA CYS A 71 -0.96 -1.59 9.26
C CYS A 71 -1.22 -0.49 10.30
N THR A 72 -1.94 0.53 9.86
CA THR A 72 -2.47 1.61 10.71
C THR A 72 -3.99 1.53 10.73
N SER A 73 -4.57 1.91 11.87
CA SER A 73 -6.01 2.16 12.00
C SER A 73 -6.19 3.66 12.16
N ARG A 74 -6.47 4.33 11.04
CA ARG A 74 -6.89 5.73 11.12
C ARG A 74 -8.33 5.79 11.62
N THR A 75 -8.58 6.80 12.47
CA THR A 75 -9.86 7.15 13.12
C THR A 75 -11.02 7.27 12.12
N PRO A 76 -12.29 7.13 12.58
CA PRO A 76 -13.35 6.52 11.81
C PRO A 76 -13.61 7.16 10.43
N PRO A 77 -13.90 6.31 9.43
CA PRO A 77 -14.14 4.88 9.57
C PRO A 77 -12.86 4.05 9.73
N ARG A 78 -12.95 2.95 10.48
CA ARG A 78 -11.86 2.01 10.77
C ARG A 78 -11.31 1.43 9.47
N THR A 79 -10.38 2.11 8.83
CA THR A 79 -9.63 1.55 7.70
C THR A 79 -8.44 0.78 8.25
N VAL A 80 -8.28 -0.47 7.85
CA VAL A 80 -7.02 -1.19 8.06
C VAL A 80 -6.21 -1.00 6.79
N GLY A 81 -5.09 -0.31 6.88
CA GLY A 81 -4.28 -0.02 5.72
C GLY A 81 -2.97 0.66 6.10
N HIS A 82 -2.19 1.01 5.10
CA HIS A 82 -0.95 1.73 5.32
C HIS A 82 -0.67 2.70 4.17
N GLY A 83 0.01 3.79 4.49
CA GLY A 83 0.55 4.73 3.51
C GLY A 83 2.03 4.50 3.28
N GLY A 84 2.52 4.72 2.07
CA GLY A 84 3.95 4.69 1.78
C GLY A 84 4.40 6.04 1.23
N GLU A 85 5.60 6.47 1.57
CA GLU A 85 6.23 7.62 0.95
C GLU A 85 7.72 7.31 0.74
N GLY A 86 8.24 7.62 -0.45
CA GLY A 86 9.66 7.45 -0.72
C GLY A 86 10.02 7.63 -2.19
N ASN A 87 11.23 8.10 -2.45
CA ASN A 87 11.80 8.25 -3.81
C ASN A 87 10.91 9.06 -4.80
N GLY A 88 10.13 10.03 -4.30
CA GLY A 88 9.21 10.82 -5.14
C GLY A 88 7.81 10.23 -5.30
N TYR A 89 7.54 9.06 -4.69
CA TYR A 89 6.26 8.36 -4.73
C TYR A 89 5.54 8.49 -3.40
N VAL A 90 4.21 8.53 -3.46
CA VAL A 90 3.34 8.43 -2.29
C VAL A 90 2.20 7.46 -2.59
N SER A 91 1.83 6.65 -1.60
CA SER A 91 0.81 5.62 -1.73
C SER A 91 -0.06 5.54 -0.49
N LEU A 92 -1.28 5.06 -0.67
CA LEU A 92 -2.18 4.65 0.39
C LEU A 92 -2.96 3.44 -0.09
N ALA A 93 -3.01 2.39 0.71
CA ALA A 93 -3.83 1.23 0.40
C ALA A 93 -4.41 0.64 1.67
N GLY A 94 -5.66 0.19 1.61
CA GLY A 94 -6.31 -0.41 2.76
C GLY A 94 -7.74 -0.83 2.51
N CYS A 95 -8.26 -1.57 3.49
CA CYS A 95 -9.62 -2.06 3.51
C CYS A 95 -10.52 -1.16 4.33
N LEU A 96 -11.74 -1.00 3.81
CA LEU A 96 -12.91 -0.50 4.51
C LEU A 96 -13.73 -1.73 4.93
N PRO A 97 -13.76 -2.08 6.23
CA PRO A 97 -14.58 -3.17 6.73
C PRO A 97 -16.03 -2.99 6.24
N ALA A 98 -16.57 -4.03 5.59
CA ALA A 98 -17.90 -4.09 4.99
C ALA A 98 -18.16 -3.25 3.73
N SER A 99 -17.21 -2.43 3.23
CA SER A 99 -17.47 -1.56 2.06
C SER A 99 -16.52 -1.82 0.87
N GLY A 100 -15.27 -2.24 1.09
CA GLY A 100 -14.36 -2.55 -0.02
C GLY A 100 -12.92 -2.17 0.23
N VAL A 101 -12.20 -1.84 -0.84
CA VAL A 101 -10.76 -1.54 -0.83
C VAL A 101 -10.52 -0.19 -1.47
N VAL A 102 -9.59 0.58 -0.92
CA VAL A 102 -9.11 1.85 -1.50
C VAL A 102 -7.62 1.73 -1.76
N VAL A 103 -7.19 2.10 -2.96
CA VAL A 103 -5.78 2.21 -3.36
C VAL A 103 -5.57 3.54 -4.06
N VAL A 104 -4.55 4.29 -3.63
CA VAL A 104 -4.09 5.52 -4.25
C VAL A 104 -2.59 5.42 -4.42
N LEU A 105 -2.11 5.64 -5.64
CA LEU A 105 -0.69 5.69 -5.99
C LEU A 105 -0.42 7.00 -6.71
N SER A 106 0.69 7.66 -6.37
CA SER A 106 1.17 8.85 -7.05
C SER A 106 2.68 8.76 -7.25
N ASN A 107 3.14 9.16 -8.43
CA ASN A 107 4.56 9.34 -8.77
C ASN A 107 5.04 10.78 -8.51
N GLN A 108 4.27 11.54 -7.74
CA GLN A 108 4.63 12.84 -7.22
C GLN A 108 4.32 12.92 -5.72
N LEU A 109 5.17 13.58 -4.95
CA LEU A 109 4.93 13.86 -3.54
C LEU A 109 3.86 14.94 -3.40
N ILE A 110 2.61 14.49 -3.33
CA ILE A 110 1.42 15.33 -3.14
C ILE A 110 0.61 14.80 -1.97
N ASP A 111 -0.20 15.66 -1.35
CA ASP A 111 -1.18 15.19 -0.38
C ASP A 111 -2.28 14.38 -1.09
N ILE A 112 -2.26 13.07 -0.89
CA ILE A 112 -3.24 12.13 -1.45
C ILE A 112 -4.49 11.95 -0.56
N SER A 113 -4.53 12.59 0.62
CA SER A 113 -5.65 12.48 1.57
C SER A 113 -6.99 12.90 0.96
N PRO A 114 -7.10 13.99 0.18
CA PRO A 114 -8.36 14.38 -0.45
C PRO A 114 -8.89 13.33 -1.44
N VAL A 115 -7.98 12.73 -2.23
CA VAL A 115 -8.30 11.67 -3.20
C VAL A 115 -8.78 10.42 -2.47
N ALA A 116 -8.04 9.97 -1.46
CA ALA A 116 -8.41 8.83 -0.64
C ALA A 116 -9.79 9.05 0.02
N GLY A 117 -10.04 10.24 0.59
CA GLY A 117 -11.33 10.58 1.18
C GLY A 117 -12.49 10.55 0.19
N ALA A 118 -12.28 10.98 -1.06
CA ALA A 118 -13.29 10.89 -2.12
C ALA A 118 -13.61 9.43 -2.49
N LEU A 119 -12.59 8.58 -2.63
CA LEU A 119 -12.77 7.17 -2.93
C LEU A 119 -13.49 6.42 -1.80
N VAL A 120 -13.15 6.70 -0.54
CA VAL A 120 -13.86 6.12 0.62
C VAL A 120 -15.34 6.47 0.59
N ARG A 121 -15.70 7.70 0.22
CA ARG A 121 -17.11 8.11 0.10
C ARG A 121 -17.81 7.41 -1.07
N ALA A 122 -17.15 7.28 -2.21
CA ALA A 122 -17.70 6.58 -3.38
C ALA A 122 -18.02 5.12 -3.06
N VAL A 123 -17.05 4.39 -2.49
CA VAL A 123 -17.18 2.96 -2.13
C VAL A 123 -18.27 2.68 -1.08
N ARG A 124 -18.73 3.70 -0.34
CA ARG A 124 -19.79 3.59 0.67
C ARG A 124 -21.18 3.97 0.17
N SER A 125 -21.26 4.57 -1.00
CA SER A 125 -22.51 5.03 -1.60
C SER A 125 -23.13 3.97 -2.53
N ASP A 126 -22.38 2.90 -2.80
CA ASP A 126 -22.81 1.68 -3.49
C ASP A 126 -23.41 0.67 -2.49
#